data_AF-A0A924K053-F1
#
_entry.id   AF-A0A924K053-F1
#
_cell.length_a   1.000
_cell.length_b   1.000
_cell.length_c   1.000
_cell.angle_alpha   90.00
_cell.angle_beta   90.00
_cell.angle_gamma   90.00
#
_symmetry.space_group_name_H-M   'P 1'
#
loop_
_entity.id
_entity.type
_entity.pdbx_description
1 polymer ?
#
loop_
_entity_poly.entity_id
_entity_poly.type
_entity_poly.pdbx_seq_one_letter_code
_entity_poly.pdbx_strand_id
1 'polypeptide(L)'
;MKSHGSMNRVYRLIWSEVLNSWVAVAESGRGRGKGSSRKLIAAALSLSAAFAGATPVGGQVVAGAGSVTQSGTTTTIQQASQNLSLNWKSFNIAPQETVNFVQPSASAIAVNRIFDTSGTKILGQLNANGQVYLINPNGILFGQGAQVNVGGM
;
A
#
# COMPACT_ATOMS: atom_id res chain seq x y z
N MET A 1 32.35 -28.05 66.25
CA MET A 1 31.02 -28.50 65.80
C MET A 1 31.13 -28.98 64.35
N LYS A 2 30.55 -30.13 64.06
CA LYS A 2 30.71 -30.89 62.80
C LYS A 2 30.14 -30.10 61.62
N SER A 3 30.95 -29.76 60.62
CA SER A 3 30.47 -29.15 59.38
C SER A 3 29.91 -30.24 58.47
N HIS A 4 28.61 -30.16 58.19
CA HIS A 4 27.87 -31.03 57.27
C HIS A 4 28.42 -30.92 55.84
N GLY A 5 28.52 -32.06 55.15
CA GLY A 5 28.87 -32.11 53.73
C GLY A 5 27.82 -31.40 52.87
N SER A 6 28.28 -30.46 52.04
CA SER A 6 27.47 -29.83 51.00
C SER A 6 27.20 -30.85 49.88
N MET A 7 25.97 -31.33 49.79
CA MET A 7 25.56 -32.32 48.79
C MET A 7 25.43 -31.63 47.41
N ASN A 8 26.27 -32.04 46.47
CA ASN A 8 26.32 -31.52 45.09
C ASN A 8 24.96 -31.71 44.41
N ARG A 9 24.27 -30.64 44.01
CA ARG A 9 22.99 -30.69 43.26
C ARG A 9 23.21 -30.20 41.84
N VAL A 10 23.80 -31.05 41.00
CA VAL A 10 23.93 -30.77 39.57
C VAL A 10 22.70 -31.36 38.87
N TYR A 11 21.89 -30.51 38.24
CA TYR A 11 20.75 -30.92 37.42
C TYR A 11 20.76 -30.14 36.10
N ARG A 12 20.20 -30.73 35.04
CA ARG A 12 20.10 -30.10 33.71
C ARG A 12 18.68 -29.64 33.46
N LEU A 13 18.50 -28.44 32.91
CA LEU A 13 17.19 -27.97 32.44
C LEU A 13 16.96 -28.42 30.98
N ILE A 14 15.84 -29.08 30.73
CA ILE A 14 15.39 -29.49 29.39
C ILE A 14 14.02 -28.87 29.11
N TRP A 15 13.82 -28.35 27.90
CA TRP A 15 12.53 -27.81 27.47
C TRP A 15 11.54 -28.95 27.22
N SER A 16 10.40 -28.94 27.90
CA SER A 16 9.31 -29.89 27.67
C SER A 16 8.26 -29.26 26.75
N GLU A 17 8.05 -29.84 25.57
CA GLU A 17 7.01 -29.37 24.65
C GLU A 17 5.59 -29.69 25.14
N VAL A 18 5.42 -30.74 25.95
CA VAL A 18 4.12 -31.12 26.53
C VAL A 18 3.68 -30.14 27.63
N LEU A 19 4.62 -29.69 28.46
CA LEU A 19 4.35 -28.78 29.57
C LEU A 19 4.63 -27.32 29.23
N ASN A 20 5.09 -27.04 28.01
CA ASN A 20 5.50 -25.73 27.50
C ASN A 20 6.39 -24.94 28.48
N SER A 21 7.29 -25.65 29.19
CA SER A 21 8.10 -25.11 30.28
C SER A 21 9.43 -25.85 30.43
N TRP A 22 10.39 -25.23 31.12
CA TRP A 22 11.69 -25.83 31.44
C TRP A 22 11.58 -26.75 32.65
N VAL A 23 11.96 -28.02 32.48
CA VAL A 23 11.89 -29.03 33.53
C VAL A 23 13.32 -29.45 33.94
N ALA A 24 13.56 -29.57 35.25
CA ALA A 24 14.81 -30.09 35.79
C ALA A 24 14.88 -31.61 35.65
N VAL A 25 15.95 -32.11 35.03
CA VAL A 25 16.20 -33.53 34.76
C VAL A 25 17.59 -33.90 35.26
N ALA A 26 17.77 -35.16 35.67
CA ALA A 26 19.07 -35.71 36.05
C ALA A 26 20.06 -35.63 34.86
N GLU A 27 21.34 -35.38 35.18
CA GLU A 27 22.40 -35.09 34.19
C GLU A 27 22.67 -36.21 33.16
N SER A 28 22.23 -37.44 33.44
CA SER A 28 22.32 -38.58 32.53
C SER A 28 21.27 -38.61 31.41
N GLY A 29 20.33 -37.66 31.39
CA GLY A 29 19.27 -37.58 30.37
C GLY A 29 19.73 -36.94 29.05
N ARG A 30 19.46 -37.60 27.91
CA ARG A 30 19.64 -37.01 26.57
C ARG A 30 18.52 -36.01 26.28
N GLY A 31 18.87 -34.75 25.98
CA GLY A 31 17.92 -33.69 25.62
C GLY A 31 18.06 -33.28 24.15
N ARG A 32 16.93 -33.00 23.47
CA ARG A 32 16.87 -32.55 22.08
C ARG A 32 16.53 -31.05 22.07
N GLY A 33 17.32 -30.24 21.37
CA GLY A 33 17.12 -28.78 21.31
C GLY A 33 15.92 -28.38 20.44
N LYS A 34 15.34 -27.21 20.73
CA LYS A 34 14.20 -26.63 20.02
C LYS A 34 14.55 -26.38 18.55
N GLY A 35 13.93 -27.13 17.63
CA GLY A 35 14.16 -26.96 16.19
C GLY A 35 13.62 -25.62 15.70
N SER A 36 14.51 -24.70 15.33
CA SER A 36 14.12 -23.42 14.74
C SER A 36 13.94 -23.58 13.23
N SER A 37 12.70 -23.75 12.79
CA SER A 37 12.32 -23.64 11.38
C SER A 37 12.24 -22.16 10.99
N ARG A 38 13.38 -21.61 10.54
CA ARG A 38 13.43 -20.25 9.96
C ARG A 38 12.75 -20.25 8.59
N LYS A 39 11.51 -19.77 8.53
CA LYS A 39 10.88 -19.38 7.26
C LYS A 39 11.52 -18.06 6.81
N LEU A 40 12.34 -18.11 5.76
CA LEU A 40 12.86 -16.92 5.09
C LEU A 40 11.74 -16.35 4.20
N ILE A 41 11.12 -15.23 4.61
CA ILE A 41 10.30 -14.42 3.72
C ILE A 41 11.25 -13.46 3.01
N ALA A 42 11.58 -13.75 1.76
CA ALA A 42 12.32 -12.84 0.90
C ALA A 42 11.37 -11.75 0.39
N ALA A 43 11.43 -10.56 0.99
CA ALA A 43 10.83 -9.37 0.41
C ALA A 43 11.77 -8.84 -0.68
N ALA A 44 11.44 -9.09 -1.94
CA ALA A 44 12.12 -8.46 -3.06
C ALA A 44 11.68 -6.99 -3.13
N LEU A 45 12.53 -6.05 -2.71
CA LEU A 45 12.37 -4.64 -3.06
C LEU A 45 12.77 -4.46 -4.52
N SER A 46 11.81 -4.53 -5.43
CA SER A 46 11.99 -4.02 -6.79
C SER A 46 12.01 -2.49 -6.74
N LEU A 47 13.21 -1.91 -6.84
CA LEU A 47 13.42 -0.48 -7.01
C LEU A 47 13.10 -0.11 -8.47
N SER A 48 11.81 0.07 -8.77
CA SER A 48 11.39 0.64 -10.05
C SER A 48 11.80 2.11 -10.08
N ALA A 49 12.67 2.49 -11.01
CA ALA A 49 13.00 3.88 -11.26
C ALA A 49 11.72 4.64 -11.62
N ALA A 50 11.20 5.44 -10.68
CA ALA A 50 10.06 6.30 -10.93
C ALA A 50 10.50 7.38 -11.92
N PHE A 51 9.96 7.36 -13.13
CA PHE A 51 9.97 8.53 -13.99
C PHE A 51 9.28 9.66 -13.23
N ALA A 52 10.04 10.69 -12.87
CA ALA A 52 9.54 11.90 -12.24
C ALA A 52 8.81 12.77 -13.29
N GLY A 53 7.72 12.24 -13.84
CA GLY A 53 6.69 13.01 -14.53
C GLY A 53 5.69 13.56 -13.52
N ALA A 54 4.99 14.64 -13.85
CA ALA A 54 3.97 15.26 -13.00
C ALA A 54 2.65 14.46 -13.01
N THR A 55 2.74 13.14 -12.81
CA THR A 55 1.61 12.20 -12.75
C THR A 55 0.85 12.33 -11.43
N PRO A 56 -0.43 11.93 -11.34
CA PRO A 56 -1.14 11.91 -10.06
C PRO A 56 -0.41 11.05 -9.01
N VAL A 57 -0.30 11.54 -7.77
CA VAL A 57 0.46 10.88 -6.70
C VAL A 57 -0.41 10.58 -5.50
N GLY A 58 -0.22 9.38 -4.93
CA GLY A 58 -0.80 9.00 -3.66
C GLY A 58 -2.32 8.76 -3.71
N GLY A 59 -2.83 8.26 -4.84
CA GLY A 59 -4.24 7.91 -4.99
C GLY A 59 -4.67 6.82 -4.01
N GLN A 60 -5.63 7.16 -3.16
CA GLN A 60 -6.22 6.25 -2.17
C GLN A 60 -7.73 6.21 -2.36
N VAL A 61 -8.30 5.02 -2.57
CA VAL A 61 -9.75 4.83 -2.58
C VAL A 61 -10.26 4.91 -1.14
N VAL A 62 -11.19 5.83 -0.89
CA VAL A 62 -11.77 6.07 0.45
C VAL A 62 -13.25 5.68 0.54
N ALA A 63 -13.94 5.55 -0.59
CA ALA A 63 -15.30 4.99 -0.66
C ALA A 63 -15.56 4.40 -2.06
N GLY A 64 -16.41 3.38 -2.12
CA GLY A 64 -16.65 2.62 -3.34
C GLY A 64 -15.60 1.53 -3.58
N ALA A 65 -15.60 0.97 -4.78
CA ALA A 65 -14.69 -0.08 -5.20
C ALA A 65 -13.97 0.34 -6.49
N GLY A 66 -12.64 0.26 -6.46
CA GLY A 66 -11.81 0.56 -7.62
C GLY A 66 -10.33 0.41 -7.29
N SER A 67 -9.49 0.58 -8.30
CA SER A 67 -8.04 0.54 -8.18
C SER A 67 -7.40 1.63 -9.03
N VAL A 68 -6.18 2.01 -8.66
CA VAL A 68 -5.34 2.94 -9.39
C VAL A 68 -4.10 2.19 -9.83
N THR A 69 -3.81 2.20 -11.13
CA THR A 69 -2.60 1.61 -11.69
C THR A 69 -1.86 2.64 -12.53
N GLN A 70 -0.53 2.58 -12.51
CA GLN A 70 0.33 3.48 -13.27
C GLN A 70 1.27 2.64 -14.13
N SER A 71 1.35 2.98 -15.41
CA SER A 71 2.26 2.36 -16.37
C SER A 71 2.85 3.44 -17.27
N GLY A 72 4.14 3.71 -17.10
CA GLY A 72 4.81 4.82 -17.78
C GLY A 72 4.13 6.16 -17.48
N THR A 73 3.72 6.87 -18.53
CA THR A 73 3.02 8.17 -18.44
C THR A 73 1.50 8.05 -18.36
N THR A 74 0.97 6.82 -18.23
CA THR A 74 -0.48 6.58 -18.15
C THR A 74 -0.88 6.14 -16.74
N THR A 75 -1.84 6.85 -16.16
CA THR A 75 -2.54 6.44 -14.94
C THR A 75 -3.94 5.95 -15.30
N THR A 76 -4.30 4.75 -14.87
CA THR A 76 -5.63 4.18 -15.08
C THR A 76 -6.33 3.98 -13.74
N ILE A 77 -7.50 4.58 -13.60
CA ILE A 77 -8.41 4.39 -12.47
C ILE A 77 -9.51 3.44 -12.94
N GLN A 78 -9.45 2.19 -12.46
CA GLN A 78 -10.47 1.20 -12.74
C GLN A 78 -11.54 1.27 -11.65
N GLN A 79 -12.68 1.87 -11.97
CA GLN A 79 -13.82 1.99 -11.05
C GLN A 79 -14.79 0.82 -11.27
N ALA A 80 -15.13 0.13 -10.18
CA ALA A 80 -16.05 -1.01 -10.19
C ALA A 80 -17.43 -0.67 -9.59
N SER A 81 -17.54 0.34 -8.72
CA SER A 81 -18.81 0.79 -8.13
C SER A 81 -19.43 1.97 -8.88
N GLN A 82 -20.73 2.21 -8.71
CA GLN A 82 -21.43 3.35 -9.30
C GLN A 82 -20.84 4.70 -8.84
N ASN A 83 -20.45 4.78 -7.58
CA ASN A 83 -19.79 5.95 -7.00
C ASN A 83 -18.43 5.54 -6.45
N LEU A 84 -17.39 6.30 -6.78
CA LEU A 84 -16.03 6.11 -6.28
C LEU A 84 -15.53 7.43 -5.71
N SER A 85 -14.87 7.37 -4.56
CA SER A 85 -14.21 8.52 -3.95
C SER A 85 -12.74 8.21 -3.74
N LEU A 86 -11.88 9.09 -4.24
CA LEU A 86 -10.43 9.01 -4.10
C LEU A 86 -9.87 10.25 -3.42
N ASN A 87 -8.87 10.03 -2.57
CA ASN A 87 -8.00 11.08 -2.05
C ASN A 87 -6.66 11.02 -2.77
N TRP A 88 -6.10 12.18 -3.10
CA TRP A 88 -4.83 12.34 -3.79
C TRP A 88 -3.91 13.28 -3.02
N LYS A 89 -2.61 12.97 -2.99
CA LYS A 89 -1.59 13.91 -2.48
C LYS A 89 -1.36 15.04 -3.50
N SER A 90 -1.30 14.69 -4.77
CA SER A 90 -1.31 15.63 -5.88
C SER A 90 -2.01 14.98 -7.08
N PHE A 91 -2.61 15.81 -7.93
CA PHE A 91 -3.23 15.36 -9.16
C PHE A 91 -2.86 16.37 -10.22
N ASN A 92 -1.77 16.09 -10.94
CA ASN A 92 -1.32 16.84 -12.10
C ASN A 92 -1.28 15.88 -13.29
N ILE A 93 -1.35 16.43 -14.51
CA ILE A 93 -1.20 15.67 -15.75
C ILE A 93 -0.30 16.49 -16.66
N ALA A 94 0.95 16.08 -16.86
CA ALA A 94 1.88 16.73 -17.78
C ALA A 94 1.45 16.55 -19.26
N PRO A 95 1.97 17.34 -20.23
CA PRO A 95 1.52 17.29 -21.63
C PRO A 95 1.55 15.91 -22.31
N GLN A 96 2.45 15.02 -21.89
CA GLN A 96 2.61 13.66 -22.43
C GLN A 96 1.98 12.58 -21.54
N GLU A 97 1.28 12.99 -20.48
CA GLU A 97 0.63 12.09 -19.54
C GLU A 97 -0.85 11.94 -19.84
N THR A 98 -1.38 10.79 -19.47
CA THR A 98 -2.79 10.45 -19.67
C THR A 98 -3.36 9.87 -18.38
N VAL A 99 -4.52 10.34 -17.98
CA VAL A 99 -5.32 9.76 -16.90
C VAL A 99 -6.61 9.23 -17.48
N ASN A 100 -6.87 7.94 -17.28
CA ASN A 100 -8.08 7.27 -17.77
C ASN A 100 -8.92 6.79 -16.60
N PHE A 101 -10.18 7.23 -16.53
CA PHE A 101 -11.19 6.67 -15.65
C PHE A 101 -12.03 5.67 -16.43
N VAL A 102 -11.91 4.39 -16.09
CA VAL A 102 -12.73 3.32 -16.65
C VAL A 102 -13.82 2.99 -15.64
N GLN A 103 -15.04 3.45 -15.92
CA GLN A 103 -16.18 3.42 -15.02
C GLN A 103 -17.27 2.45 -15.50
N PRO A 104 -18.16 1.95 -14.62
CA PRO A 104 -19.16 0.95 -14.99
C PRO A 104 -20.22 1.45 -16.00
N SER A 105 -20.49 2.75 -16.03
CA SER A 105 -21.44 3.35 -16.96
C SER A 105 -21.17 4.85 -17.13
N ALA A 106 -21.83 5.48 -18.11
CA ALA A 106 -21.75 6.94 -18.31
C ALA A 106 -22.35 7.77 -17.16
N SER A 107 -23.19 7.15 -16.33
CA SER A 107 -23.79 7.77 -15.16
C SER A 107 -22.97 7.60 -13.87
N ALA A 108 -21.91 6.79 -13.91
CA ALA A 108 -21.06 6.54 -12.76
C ALA A 108 -20.22 7.79 -12.43
N ILE A 109 -19.97 7.99 -11.14
CA ILE A 109 -19.32 9.19 -10.61
C ILE A 109 -18.00 8.82 -9.94
N ALA A 110 -16.93 9.54 -10.29
CA ALA A 110 -15.64 9.51 -9.60
C ALA A 110 -15.37 10.88 -8.94
N VAL A 111 -15.28 10.92 -7.62
CA VAL A 111 -14.94 12.12 -6.86
C VAL A 111 -13.47 12.05 -6.45
N ASN A 112 -12.67 13.04 -6.87
CA ASN A 112 -11.25 13.13 -6.58
C ASN A 112 -10.98 14.34 -5.69
N ARG A 113 -10.59 14.09 -4.44
CA ARG A 113 -10.19 15.13 -3.49
C ARG A 113 -8.67 15.23 -3.44
N ILE A 114 -8.15 16.43 -3.64
CA ILE A 114 -6.72 16.67 -3.83
C ILE A 114 -6.22 17.52 -2.67
N PHE A 115 -5.26 16.99 -1.92
CA PHE A 115 -4.66 17.61 -0.72
C PHE A 115 -3.28 18.19 -0.99
N ASP A 116 -3.04 18.61 -2.23
CA ASP A 116 -1.84 19.34 -2.58
C ASP A 116 -1.90 20.75 -1.94
N THR A 117 -0.74 21.34 -1.68
CA THR A 117 -0.62 22.75 -1.32
C THR A 117 -0.66 23.68 -2.53
N SER A 118 -0.49 23.11 -3.73
CA SER A 118 -0.55 23.82 -5.01
C SER A 118 -1.85 23.54 -5.77
N GLY A 119 -2.17 24.42 -6.72
CA GLY A 119 -3.25 24.20 -7.68
C GLY A 119 -2.94 23.04 -8.62
N THR A 120 -3.98 22.31 -9.00
CA THR A 120 -3.89 21.19 -9.95
C THR A 120 -3.66 21.72 -11.36
N LYS A 121 -2.67 21.15 -12.07
CA LYS A 121 -2.35 21.48 -13.46
C LYS A 121 -2.66 20.30 -14.37
N ILE A 122 -3.63 20.50 -15.25
CA ILE A 122 -4.00 19.54 -16.30
C ILE A 122 -3.48 20.09 -17.62
N LEU A 123 -2.38 19.52 -18.09
CA LEU A 123 -1.70 19.89 -19.34
C LEU A 123 -1.76 18.77 -20.39
N GLY A 124 -1.99 17.53 -19.95
CA GLY A 124 -2.15 16.36 -20.81
C GLY A 124 -3.60 15.94 -21.00
N GLN A 125 -3.82 14.62 -21.01
CA GLN A 125 -5.11 14.02 -21.36
C GLN A 125 -5.83 13.47 -20.12
N LEU A 126 -7.10 13.84 -19.95
CA LEU A 126 -8.01 13.26 -18.96
C LEU A 126 -9.21 12.66 -19.68
N ASN A 127 -9.34 11.33 -19.64
CA ASN A 127 -10.43 10.62 -20.30
C ASN A 127 -11.29 9.88 -19.28
N ALA A 128 -12.60 9.89 -19.46
CA ALA A 128 -13.53 9.11 -18.67
C ALA A 128 -14.77 8.75 -19.51
N ASN A 129 -15.28 7.53 -19.33
CA ASN A 129 -16.56 7.18 -19.96
C ASN A 129 -17.78 7.65 -19.14
N GLY A 130 -17.60 8.04 -17.87
CA GLY A 130 -18.63 8.61 -17.00
C GLY A 130 -18.25 10.00 -16.46
N GLN A 131 -18.70 10.32 -15.25
CA GLN A 131 -18.52 11.64 -14.64
C GLN A 131 -17.31 11.67 -13.71
N VAL A 132 -16.56 12.77 -13.75
CA VAL A 132 -15.37 12.99 -12.93
C VAL A 132 -15.44 14.36 -12.27
N TYR A 133 -15.39 14.37 -10.94
CA TYR A 133 -15.31 15.59 -10.15
C TYR A 133 -13.90 15.72 -9.58
N LEU A 134 -13.27 16.87 -9.82
CA LEU A 134 -11.97 17.23 -9.26
C LEU A 134 -12.14 18.33 -8.21
N ILE A 135 -11.63 18.12 -7.01
CA ILE A 135 -11.77 19.05 -5.89
C ILE A 135 -10.37 19.36 -5.36
N ASN A 136 -9.88 20.57 -5.66
CA ASN A 136 -8.67 21.13 -5.10
C ASN A 136 -8.97 22.57 -4.62
N PRO A 137 -8.89 22.87 -3.32
CA PRO A 137 -9.12 24.22 -2.79
C PRO A 137 -8.18 25.30 -3.38
N ASN A 138 -7.00 24.90 -3.86
CA ASN A 138 -6.03 25.80 -4.46
C ASN A 138 -6.31 26.08 -5.95
N GLY A 139 -7.38 25.50 -6.49
CA GLY A 139 -7.80 25.69 -7.87
C GLY A 139 -7.33 24.60 -8.84
N ILE A 140 -7.89 24.66 -10.04
CA ILE A 140 -7.64 23.74 -11.15
C ILE A 140 -7.36 24.57 -12.39
N LEU A 141 -6.20 24.33 -13.02
CA LEU A 141 -5.77 24.99 -14.25
C LEU A 141 -5.71 23.97 -15.38
N PHE A 142 -6.43 24.27 -16.47
CA PHE A 142 -6.28 23.56 -17.74
C PHE A 142 -5.35 24.37 -18.64
N GLY A 143 -4.21 23.78 -19.00
CA GLY A 143 -3.21 24.44 -19.83
C GLY A 143 -3.45 24.28 -21.33
N GLN A 144 -2.62 24.96 -22.12
CA GLN A 144 -2.63 24.83 -23.57
C GLN A 144 -2.33 23.38 -24.00
N GLY A 145 -3.18 22.83 -24.87
CA GLY A 145 -3.05 21.46 -25.37
C GLY A 145 -3.67 20.38 -24.47
N ALA A 146 -4.18 20.76 -23.28
CA ALA A 146 -4.92 19.85 -22.44
C ALA A 146 -6.19 19.37 -23.14
N GLN A 147 -6.47 18.07 -23.04
CA GLN A 147 -7.68 17.46 -23.58
C GLN A 147 -8.45 16.79 -22.46
N VAL A 148 -9.73 17.12 -22.34
CA VAL A 148 -10.60 16.55 -21.33
C VAL A 148 -11.85 15.98 -21.99
N ASN A 149 -11.93 14.66 -22.01
CA ASN A 149 -12.99 13.91 -22.67
C ASN A 149 -13.72 13.08 -21.62
N VAL A 150 -14.80 13.60 -21.06
CA VAL A 150 -15.55 12.93 -20.00
C VAL A 150 -17.06 13.07 -20.21
N GLY A 151 -17.85 12.20 -19.57
CA GLY A 151 -19.32 12.25 -19.60
C GLY A 151 -19.92 13.42 -18.81
N GLY A 152 -19.17 14.00 -17.88
CA GLY A 152 -19.50 15.23 -17.14
C GLY A 152 -18.39 15.66 -16.18
N MET A 153 -18.25 16.96 -15.95
CA MET A 153 -17.35 17.60 -14.96
C MET A 153 -18.04 18.68 -14.16
#